data_AF-V9LEQ9-F1
#
_entry.id   AF-V9LEQ9-F1
#
_cell.length_a   1.000
_cell.length_b   1.000
_cell.length_c   1.000
_cell.angle_alpha   90.00
_cell.angle_beta   90.00
_cell.angle_gamma   90.00
#
_symmetry.space_group_name_H-M   'P 1'
#
loop_
_entity.id
_entity.type
_entity.pdbx_description
1 polymer ?
#
loop_
_entity_poly.entity_id
_entity_poly.type
_entity_poly.pdbx_seq_one_letter_code
_entity_poly.pdbx_strand_id
1 'polypeptide(L)'
;MGPRLFKAQGPPPTGSGKRSPFWGLGVSPPSRLGLLLDLPPAPHEERLRHSWDPAQSSPNMTVGAEDRRTARRCPASSSSDCVRAGPGYREGLHVWEVVWPSGQRGSHAAVGVGTARARLQAPGYSALVGSDSESWGWELGRNQLYHGSKVPAPGTYPPSPGGPLPVPPSF
;
A
#
# COMPACT_ATOMS: atom_id res chain seq x y z
N MET A 1 19.78 -21.43 -14.13
CA MET A 1 19.91 -20.07 -14.70
C MET A 1 20.10 -19.11 -13.52
N GLY A 2 21.30 -18.55 -13.37
CA GLY A 2 21.69 -17.78 -12.17
C GLY A 2 21.27 -16.31 -12.22
N PRO A 3 21.24 -15.62 -11.07
CA PRO A 3 20.90 -14.21 -10.99
C PRO A 3 22.01 -13.33 -11.58
N ARG A 4 21.63 -12.35 -12.40
CA ARG A 4 22.55 -11.33 -12.92
C ARG A 4 22.76 -10.24 -11.87
N LEU A 5 24.00 -10.12 -11.41
CA LEU A 5 24.48 -9.05 -10.54
C LEU A 5 24.73 -7.80 -11.39
N PHE A 6 23.93 -6.74 -11.22
CA PHE A 6 24.29 -5.42 -11.74
C PHE A 6 25.23 -4.75 -10.74
N LYS A 7 26.54 -4.73 -11.04
CA LYS A 7 27.51 -3.89 -10.32
C LYS A 7 27.17 -2.42 -10.62
N ALA A 8 26.67 -1.69 -9.63
CA ALA A 8 26.70 -0.23 -9.66
C ALA A 8 28.09 0.21 -9.15
N GLN A 9 29.03 0.44 -10.06
CA GLN A 9 30.21 1.25 -9.78
C GLN A 9 29.95 2.65 -10.37
N GLY A 10 29.65 3.59 -9.50
CA GLY A 10 29.54 5.01 -9.81
C GLY A 10 29.26 5.78 -8.51
N PRO A 11 29.85 6.97 -8.30
CA PRO A 11 29.53 7.79 -7.15
C PRO A 11 28.06 8.21 -7.19
N PRO A 12 27.41 8.42 -6.03
CA PRO A 12 26.00 8.76 -5.98
C PRO A 12 25.72 10.07 -6.73
N PRO A 13 24.66 10.15 -7.55
CA PRO A 13 24.30 11.37 -8.24
C PRO A 13 23.87 12.43 -7.21
N THR A 14 24.54 13.58 -7.25
CA THR A 14 24.16 14.79 -6.52
C THR A 14 23.02 15.47 -7.29
N GLY A 15 21.78 15.02 -7.06
CA GLY A 15 20.58 15.58 -7.69
C GLY A 15 19.55 16.03 -6.66
N SER A 16 19.16 17.30 -6.73
CA SER A 16 18.14 17.99 -5.92
C SER A 16 16.70 17.57 -6.24
N GLY A 17 16.43 16.28 -6.35
CA GLY A 17 15.07 15.73 -6.42
C GLY A 17 14.43 15.72 -5.03
N LYS A 18 13.15 16.11 -4.94
CA LYS A 18 12.37 16.03 -3.69
C LYS A 18 12.56 14.65 -3.07
N ARG A 19 13.25 14.59 -1.92
CA ARG A 19 13.46 13.34 -1.17
C ARG A 19 12.09 12.73 -0.86
N SER A 20 11.96 11.43 -1.06
CA SER A 20 10.79 10.64 -0.67
C SER A 20 10.33 10.96 0.77
N PRO A 21 9.02 11.05 1.05
CA PRO A 21 8.51 11.34 2.40
C PRO A 21 8.95 10.30 3.45
N PHE A 22 9.38 9.10 3.02
CA PHE A 22 9.87 8.04 3.91
C PHE A 22 11.23 8.32 4.57
N TRP A 23 12.00 9.28 4.06
CA TRP A 23 13.27 9.66 4.69
C TRP A 23 13.09 10.32 6.06
N GLY A 24 11.86 10.72 6.43
CA GLY A 24 11.53 11.41 7.69
C GLY A 24 11.53 10.56 8.96
N LEU A 25 11.64 9.23 8.87
CA LEU A 25 11.69 8.34 10.04
C LEU A 25 13.11 8.09 10.57
N GLY A 26 14.14 8.69 9.95
CA GLY A 26 15.55 8.52 10.37
C GLY A 26 16.11 7.10 10.12
N VAL A 27 15.35 6.22 9.49
CA VAL A 27 15.77 4.87 9.12
C VAL A 27 16.22 4.89 7.67
N SER A 28 17.47 4.50 7.43
CA SER A 28 17.96 4.34 6.06
C SER A 28 17.31 3.10 5.43
N PRO A 29 16.77 3.19 4.20
CA PRO A 29 16.18 2.05 3.55
C PRO A 29 17.26 0.98 3.28
N PRO A 30 16.90 -0.31 3.29
CA PRO A 30 17.80 -1.37 2.82
C PRO A 30 18.33 -1.05 1.42
N SER A 31 19.57 -1.42 1.12
CA SER A 31 20.28 -0.99 -0.10
C SER A 31 19.54 -1.31 -1.41
N ARG A 32 18.87 -2.46 -1.50
CA ARG A 32 18.03 -2.79 -2.67
C ARG A 32 16.81 -1.87 -2.83
N LEU A 33 16.20 -1.45 -1.72
CA LEU A 33 15.08 -0.51 -1.73
C LEU A 33 15.57 0.90 -2.08
N GLY A 34 16.70 1.34 -1.51
CA GLY A 34 17.31 2.63 -1.86
C GLY A 34 17.59 2.74 -3.36
N LEU A 35 18.26 1.74 -3.95
CA LEU A 35 18.52 1.70 -5.39
C LEU A 35 17.24 1.72 -6.22
N LEU A 36 16.19 0.99 -5.80
CA LEU A 36 14.92 0.97 -6.52
C LEU A 36 14.20 2.32 -6.48
N LEU A 37 14.27 3.02 -5.34
CA LEU A 37 13.66 4.35 -5.17
C LEU A 37 14.42 5.45 -5.94
N ASP A 38 15.70 5.24 -6.25
CA ASP A 38 16.52 6.16 -7.06
C ASP A 38 16.29 5.99 -8.58
N LEU A 39 15.66 4.89 -9.01
CA LEU A 39 15.29 4.69 -10.41
C LEU A 39 14.13 5.60 -10.82
N PRO A 40 14.03 5.98 -12.11
CA PRO A 40 12.85 6.68 -12.60
C PRO A 40 11.58 5.85 -12.39
N PRO A 41 10.41 6.47 -12.15
CA PRO A 41 9.16 5.76 -12.03
C PRO A 41 8.86 4.86 -13.23
N ALA A 42 8.14 3.76 -13.00
CA ALA A 42 7.73 2.86 -14.06
C ALA A 42 6.94 3.61 -15.18
N PRO A 43 7.12 3.23 -16.46
CA PRO A 43 6.38 3.82 -17.57
C PRO A 43 4.86 3.77 -17.36
N HIS A 44 4.15 4.70 -18.00
CA HIS A 44 2.70 4.84 -17.82
C HIS A 44 1.91 3.55 -18.06
N GLU A 45 2.22 2.85 -19.16
CA GLU A 45 1.57 1.58 -19.51
C GLU A 45 1.79 0.50 -18.44
N GLU A 46 3.00 0.42 -17.88
CA GLU A 46 3.31 -0.50 -16.78
C GLU A 46 2.50 -0.16 -15.53
N ARG A 47 2.43 1.13 -15.16
CA ARG A 47 1.60 1.58 -14.03
C ARG A 47 0.12 1.26 -14.21
N LEU A 48 -0.39 1.31 -15.44
CA LEU A 48 -1.77 0.90 -15.75
C LEU A 48 -1.96 -0.61 -15.65
N ARG A 49 -0.96 -1.41 -16.06
CA ARG A 49 -1.00 -2.87 -15.90
C ARG A 49 -1.13 -3.29 -14.44
N HIS A 50 -0.55 -2.52 -13.52
CA HIS A 50 -0.56 -2.75 -12.06
C HIS A 50 -1.61 -1.92 -11.30
N SER A 51 -2.61 -1.40 -12.01
CA SER A 51 -3.66 -0.55 -11.43
C SER A 51 -4.80 -1.36 -10.80
N TRP A 52 -5.79 -0.68 -10.22
CA TRP A 52 -6.93 -1.35 -9.60
C TRP A 52 -7.72 -2.18 -10.62
N ASP A 53 -8.19 -3.34 -10.17
CA ASP A 53 -8.98 -4.24 -11.00
C ASP A 53 -10.48 -4.14 -10.63
N PRO A 54 -11.35 -3.66 -11.54
CA PRO A 54 -12.79 -3.65 -11.33
C PRO A 54 -13.34 -5.04 -11.00
N ALA A 55 -12.76 -6.11 -11.56
CA ALA A 55 -13.17 -7.49 -11.28
C ALA A 55 -12.69 -8.00 -9.91
N GLN A 56 -11.78 -7.26 -9.26
CA GLN A 56 -11.29 -7.51 -7.89
C GLN A 56 -11.66 -6.37 -6.96
N SER A 57 -12.89 -5.87 -7.10
CA SER A 57 -13.47 -4.81 -6.28
C SER A 57 -14.69 -5.33 -5.53
N SER A 58 -14.89 -4.86 -4.30
CA SER A 58 -16.18 -5.03 -3.63
C SER A 58 -17.31 -4.36 -4.43
N PRO A 59 -18.59 -4.76 -4.24
CA PRO A 59 -19.72 -4.09 -4.88
C PRO A 59 -19.83 -2.59 -4.60
N ASN A 60 -19.28 -2.11 -3.48
CA ASN A 60 -19.29 -0.69 -3.11
C ASN A 60 -18.01 0.05 -3.53
N MET A 61 -17.12 -0.57 -4.31
CA MET A 61 -15.93 0.07 -4.85
C MET A 61 -16.06 0.19 -6.36
N THR A 62 -15.76 1.39 -6.87
CA THR A 62 -15.76 1.69 -8.30
C THR A 62 -14.36 2.06 -8.73
N VAL A 63 -13.95 1.56 -9.89
CA VAL A 63 -12.67 1.89 -10.53
C VAL A 63 -13.00 2.59 -11.84
N GLY A 64 -12.35 3.73 -12.11
CA GLY A 64 -12.60 4.50 -13.33
C GLY A 64 -12.26 3.70 -14.59
N ALA A 65 -13.11 3.78 -15.62
CA ALA A 65 -12.87 3.11 -16.89
C ALA A 65 -11.59 3.62 -17.59
N GLU A 66 -11.38 4.93 -17.55
CA GLU A 66 -10.25 5.62 -18.18
C GLU A 66 -9.02 5.72 -17.26
N ASP A 67 -9.23 6.00 -15.96
CA ASP A 67 -8.17 6.06 -14.95
C ASP A 67 -8.35 4.97 -13.90
N ARG A 68 -7.82 3.78 -14.20
CA ARG A 68 -7.86 2.62 -13.31
C ARG A 68 -6.94 2.75 -12.08
N ARG A 69 -6.16 3.83 -11.96
CA ARG A 69 -5.31 4.09 -10.78
C ARG A 69 -6.08 4.69 -9.61
N THR A 70 -7.30 5.16 -9.86
CA THR A 70 -8.16 5.73 -8.83
C THR A 70 -9.36 4.82 -8.59
N ALA A 71 -9.55 4.43 -7.34
CA ALA A 71 -10.76 3.74 -6.89
C ALA A 71 -11.56 4.65 -5.95
N ARG A 72 -12.89 4.56 -6.02
CA ARG A 72 -13.81 5.35 -5.20
C ARG A 72 -14.81 4.44 -4.51
N ARG A 73 -15.00 4.64 -3.21
CA ARG A 73 -16.05 3.98 -2.45
C ARG A 73 -17.40 4.66 -2.70
N CYS A 74 -18.40 3.87 -3.06
CA CYS A 74 -19.79 4.31 -3.14
C CYS A 74 -20.42 4.44 -1.74
N PRO A 75 -21.42 5.31 -1.54
CA PRO A 75 -22.15 5.39 -0.28
C PRO A 75 -22.77 4.04 0.08
N ALA A 76 -22.35 3.49 1.22
CA ALA A 76 -22.91 2.27 1.81
C ALA A 76 -22.74 2.34 3.32
N SER A 77 -23.80 2.01 4.06
CA SER A 77 -23.82 1.99 5.52
C SER A 77 -23.34 0.64 6.05
N SER A 78 -22.63 0.66 7.17
CA SER A 78 -22.22 -0.54 7.91
C SER A 78 -21.50 -1.58 7.02
N SER A 79 -20.55 -1.12 6.20
CA SER A 79 -19.76 -1.98 5.30
C SER A 79 -18.30 -1.56 5.30
N SER A 80 -17.42 -2.55 5.26
CA SER A 80 -15.99 -2.41 5.00
C SER A 80 -15.70 -3.00 3.63
N ASP A 81 -15.04 -2.24 2.78
CA ASP A 81 -14.98 -2.48 1.35
C ASP A 81 -13.53 -2.33 0.87
N CYS A 82 -13.06 -3.27 0.05
CA CYS A 82 -11.71 -3.29 -0.50
C CYS A 82 -11.71 -3.36 -2.02
N VAL A 83 -10.59 -2.96 -2.59
CA VAL A 83 -10.23 -3.14 -4.00
C VAL A 83 -8.81 -3.68 -4.05
N ARG A 84 -8.54 -4.58 -5.00
CA ARG A 84 -7.22 -5.15 -5.24
C ARG A 84 -6.69 -4.72 -6.59
N ALA A 85 -5.40 -4.43 -6.66
CA ALA A 85 -4.70 -4.24 -7.92
C ALA A 85 -4.36 -5.61 -8.54
N GLY A 86 -4.25 -5.66 -9.86
CA GLY A 86 -3.72 -6.82 -10.58
C GLY A 86 -2.59 -6.37 -11.50
N PRO A 87 -1.70 -7.28 -11.94
CA PRO A 87 -1.60 -8.70 -11.58
C PRO A 87 -0.99 -8.93 -10.18
N GLY A 88 -1.11 -10.15 -9.66
CA GLY A 88 -0.48 -10.56 -8.40
C GLY A 88 1.02 -10.84 -8.55
N TYR A 89 1.80 -10.46 -7.54
CA TYR A 89 3.26 -10.65 -7.51
C TYR A 89 3.65 -11.98 -6.87
N ARG A 90 4.73 -12.61 -7.37
CA ARG A 90 5.27 -13.88 -6.83
C ARG A 90 6.74 -13.82 -6.43
N GLU A 91 7.51 -12.95 -7.07
CA GLU A 91 8.94 -12.80 -6.86
C GLU A 91 9.37 -11.36 -7.14
N GLY A 92 10.56 -10.97 -6.69
CA GLY A 92 11.10 -9.61 -6.87
C GLY A 92 10.79 -8.65 -5.71
N LEU A 93 11.27 -7.42 -5.85
CA LEU A 93 10.97 -6.31 -4.95
C LEU A 93 10.08 -5.33 -5.69
N HIS A 94 8.89 -5.06 -5.15
CA HIS A 94 7.89 -4.19 -5.75
C HIS A 94 7.59 -3.03 -4.82
N VAL A 95 7.48 -1.85 -5.39
CA VAL A 95 7.13 -0.62 -4.66
C VAL A 95 6.04 0.09 -5.44
N TRP A 96 5.02 0.53 -4.73
CA TRP A 96 3.94 1.35 -5.26
C TRP A 96 3.66 2.48 -4.29
N GLU A 97 3.12 3.57 -4.82
CA GLU A 97 2.67 4.72 -4.05
C GLU A 97 1.15 4.64 -3.86
N VAL A 98 0.68 4.98 -2.67
CA VAL A 98 -0.74 5.17 -2.36
C VAL A 98 -1.01 6.65 -2.13
N VAL A 99 -1.93 7.21 -2.92
CA VAL A 99 -2.47 8.55 -2.70
C VAL A 99 -3.87 8.43 -2.11
N TRP A 100 -3.99 8.70 -0.81
CA TRP A 100 -5.25 8.67 -0.09
C TRP A 100 -5.36 9.90 0.83
N PRO A 101 -6.15 10.92 0.45
CA PRO A 101 -6.34 12.12 1.25
C PRO A 101 -6.80 11.80 2.67
N SER A 102 -6.16 12.40 3.68
CA SER A 102 -6.42 12.08 5.09
C SER A 102 -7.90 12.28 5.48
N GLY A 103 -8.57 13.29 4.93
CA GLY A 103 -9.99 13.55 5.15
C GLY A 103 -10.95 12.51 4.53
N GLN A 104 -10.44 11.58 3.71
CA GLN A 104 -11.23 10.53 3.05
C GLN A 104 -10.95 9.12 3.60
N ARG A 105 -10.21 9.01 4.71
CA ARG A 105 -9.84 7.71 5.31
C ARG A 105 -10.91 7.10 6.22
N GLY A 106 -11.80 7.93 6.76
CA GLY A 106 -12.84 7.46 7.67
C GLY A 106 -12.26 6.81 8.93
N SER A 107 -12.97 5.81 9.48
CA SER A 107 -12.64 5.21 10.79
C SER A 107 -11.66 4.04 10.74
N HIS A 108 -11.54 3.38 9.58
CA HIS A 108 -10.71 2.18 9.40
C HIS A 108 -10.11 2.19 7.99
N ALA A 109 -9.06 2.99 7.80
CA ALA A 109 -8.33 3.01 6.53
C ALA A 109 -7.17 2.03 6.63
N ALA A 110 -7.24 0.94 5.88
CA ALA A 110 -6.18 -0.05 5.83
C ALA A 110 -5.61 -0.21 4.43
N VAL A 111 -4.30 -0.36 4.35
CA VAL A 111 -3.54 -0.69 3.13
C VAL A 111 -2.75 -1.96 3.38
N GLY A 112 -2.43 -2.69 2.32
CA GLY A 112 -1.62 -3.89 2.48
C GLY A 112 -1.63 -4.78 1.26
N VAL A 113 -1.38 -6.06 1.51
CA VAL A 113 -1.33 -7.11 0.50
C VAL A 113 -2.24 -8.26 0.88
N GLY A 114 -2.71 -9.01 -0.10
CA GLY A 114 -3.50 -10.21 0.14
C GLY A 114 -3.46 -11.18 -1.03
N THR A 115 -3.76 -12.43 -0.75
CA THR A 115 -3.91 -13.48 -1.76
C THR A 115 -5.17 -13.23 -2.59
N ALA A 116 -5.32 -14.00 -3.67
CA ALA A 116 -6.55 -14.00 -4.46
C ALA A 116 -7.82 -14.31 -3.63
N ARG A 117 -7.67 -15.01 -2.50
CA ARG A 117 -8.78 -15.49 -1.65
C ARG A 117 -9.20 -14.50 -0.57
N ALA A 118 -8.41 -13.45 -0.30
CA ALA A 118 -8.78 -12.46 0.71
C ALA A 118 -10.12 -11.82 0.36
N ARG A 119 -10.96 -11.65 1.37
CA ARG A 119 -12.30 -11.06 1.21
C ARG A 119 -12.17 -9.59 0.81
N LEU A 120 -13.06 -9.17 -0.09
CA LEU A 120 -13.12 -7.78 -0.54
C LEU A 120 -14.24 -6.98 0.13
N GLN A 121 -15.11 -7.63 0.91
CA GLN A 121 -16.18 -6.97 1.64
C GLN A 121 -16.47 -7.69 2.96
N ALA A 122 -16.88 -6.93 3.98
CA ALA A 122 -17.40 -7.44 5.22
C ALA A 122 -18.45 -6.48 5.83
N PRO A 123 -19.44 -6.99 6.58
CA PRO A 123 -20.38 -6.15 7.31
C PRO A 123 -19.69 -5.43 8.47
N GLY A 124 -20.19 -4.23 8.79
CA GLY A 124 -19.67 -3.35 9.84
C GLY A 124 -18.45 -2.54 9.42
N TYR A 125 -17.98 -1.65 10.30
CA TYR A 125 -16.78 -0.86 10.11
C TYR A 125 -15.61 -1.49 10.85
N SER A 126 -14.63 -2.01 10.11
CA SER A 126 -13.46 -2.69 10.68
C SER A 126 -12.28 -2.64 9.73
N ALA A 127 -11.08 -2.92 10.24
CA ALA A 127 -9.90 -3.16 9.40
C ALA A 127 -10.05 -4.52 8.70
N LEU A 128 -10.59 -4.51 7.48
CA LEU A 128 -10.83 -5.74 6.71
C LEU A 128 -9.52 -6.38 6.21
N VAL A 129 -8.58 -5.56 5.71
CA VAL A 129 -7.26 -6.03 5.28
C VAL A 129 -6.47 -6.50 6.50
N GLY A 130 -6.07 -7.77 6.51
CA GLY A 130 -5.41 -8.43 7.64
C GLY A 130 -6.35 -9.14 8.62
N SER A 131 -7.67 -9.05 8.44
CA SER A 131 -8.64 -9.67 9.36
C SER A 131 -8.70 -11.20 9.29
N ASP A 132 -8.10 -11.79 8.26
CA ASP A 132 -8.00 -13.22 8.01
C ASP A 132 -6.56 -13.62 7.63
N SER A 133 -6.34 -14.92 7.41
CA SER A 133 -5.04 -15.47 7.03
C SER A 133 -4.64 -15.16 5.58
N GLU A 134 -5.54 -14.60 4.78
CA GLU A 134 -5.35 -14.36 3.35
C GLU A 134 -4.80 -12.96 3.08
N SER A 135 -4.64 -12.10 4.09
CA SER A 135 -4.17 -10.73 3.93
C SER A 135 -3.30 -10.23 5.08
N TRP A 136 -2.51 -9.19 4.80
CA TRP A 136 -1.67 -8.47 5.75
C TRP A 136 -1.94 -6.98 5.57
N GLY A 137 -2.38 -6.32 6.64
CA GLY A 137 -2.84 -4.93 6.59
C GLY A 137 -2.15 -4.03 7.60
N TRP A 138 -2.01 -2.76 7.24
CA TRP A 138 -1.67 -1.66 8.12
C TRP A 138 -2.83 -0.68 8.17
N GLU A 139 -3.48 -0.57 9.33
CA GLU A 139 -4.53 0.41 9.59
C GLU A 139 -3.88 1.74 9.98
N LEU A 140 -4.12 2.77 9.17
CA LEU A 140 -3.39 4.03 9.17
C LEU A 140 -3.78 4.94 10.33
N GLY A 141 -5.03 4.87 10.81
CA GLY A 141 -5.53 5.77 11.86
C GLY A 141 -4.89 5.46 13.22
N ARG A 142 -4.84 4.17 13.57
CA ARG A 142 -4.25 3.69 14.83
C ARG A 142 -2.81 3.23 14.68
N ASN A 143 -2.28 3.20 13.46
CA ASN A 143 -0.97 2.66 13.14
C ASN A 143 -0.83 1.21 13.62
N GLN A 144 -1.81 0.36 13.30
CA GLN A 144 -1.86 -1.02 13.78
C GLN A 144 -1.69 -2.01 12.63
N LEU A 145 -0.95 -3.09 12.86
CA LEU A 145 -0.77 -4.16 11.89
C LEU A 145 -1.77 -5.28 12.16
N TYR A 146 -2.33 -5.85 11.10
CA TYR A 146 -3.33 -6.93 11.15
C TYR A 146 -2.90 -8.09 10.25
N HIS A 147 -3.04 -9.32 10.76
CA HIS A 147 -2.93 -10.55 10.00
C HIS A 147 -3.56 -11.72 10.76
N GLY A 148 -4.34 -12.56 10.09
CA GLY A 148 -4.88 -13.81 10.65
C GLY A 148 -5.95 -13.62 11.73
N SER A 149 -6.30 -12.39 12.08
CA SER A 149 -7.19 -12.07 13.19
C SER A 149 -7.80 -10.67 13.04
N LYS A 150 -8.99 -10.48 13.59
CA LYS A 150 -9.62 -9.15 13.77
C LYS A 150 -8.97 -8.33 14.89
N VAL A 151 -8.09 -8.96 15.68
CA VAL A 151 -7.31 -8.29 16.71
C VAL A 151 -5.95 -7.89 16.11
N PRO A 152 -5.52 -6.63 16.25
CA PRO A 152 -4.23 -6.19 15.73
C PRO A 152 -3.06 -6.85 16.48
N ALA A 153 -1.91 -6.89 15.82
CA ALA A 153 -0.64 -7.18 16.47
C ALA A 153 -0.37 -6.15 17.58
N PRO A 154 0.33 -6.55 18.66
CA PRO A 154 0.64 -5.64 19.76
C PRO A 154 1.58 -4.52 19.30
N GLY A 155 1.34 -3.30 19.81
CA GLY A 155 2.12 -2.12 19.50
C GLY A 155 1.62 -1.34 18.29
N THR A 156 2.39 -0.33 17.88
CA THR A 156 2.12 0.49 16.70
C THR A 156 3.24 0.35 15.68
N TYR A 157 2.88 0.54 14.40
CA TYR A 157 3.81 0.60 13.29
C TYR A 157 3.64 1.91 12.50
N PRO A 158 4.71 2.71 12.33
CA PRO A 158 5.99 2.55 13.01
C PRO A 158 5.86 2.83 14.53
N PRO A 159 6.75 2.29 15.36
CA PRO A 159 6.83 2.68 16.76
C PRO A 159 7.09 4.18 16.86
N SER A 160 6.25 4.89 17.61
CA SER A 160 6.34 6.34 17.76
C SER A 160 6.12 6.73 19.22
N PRO A 161 7.07 7.45 19.86
CA PRO A 161 6.98 7.83 21.28
C PRO A 161 5.78 8.74 21.60
N GLY A 162 5.31 9.49 20.60
CA GLY A 162 4.23 10.50 20.76
C GLY A 162 2.84 10.00 20.39
N GLY A 163 2.64 8.68 20.27
CA GLY A 163 1.40 8.09 19.77
C GLY A 163 1.42 7.84 18.25
N PRO A 164 0.27 7.52 17.64
CA PRO A 164 0.18 7.14 16.23
C PRO A 164 0.83 8.18 15.30
N LEU A 165 1.72 7.73 14.40
CA LEU A 165 2.33 8.58 13.40
C LEU A 165 1.27 9.14 12.42
N PRO A 166 1.23 10.46 12.17
CA PRO A 166 0.37 11.02 11.13
C PRO A 166 0.81 10.53 9.75
N VAL A 167 -0.02 9.72 9.09
CA VAL A 167 0.27 9.23 7.73
C VAL A 167 -0.06 10.34 6.70
N PRO A 168 0.90 10.79 5.86
CA PRO A 168 0.67 11.84 4.87
C PRO A 168 -0.30 11.40 3.76
N PRO A 169 -0.90 12.32 2.98
CA PRO A 169 -1.81 11.98 1.88
C PRO A 169 -1.22 11.10 0.77
N SER A 170 0.08 11.15 0.55
CA SER A 170 0.83 10.29 -0.39
C SER A 170 1.95 9.62 0.39
N PHE A 171 2.05 8.30 0.26
CA PHE A 171 3.05 7.43 0.86
C PHE A 171 3.30 6.26 -0.09
#